data_AF-A0A2S5CSL7-F1
#
_entry.id   AF-A0A2S5CSL7-F1
#
_cell.length_a   1.000
_cell.length_b   1.000
_cell.length_c   1.000
_cell.angle_alpha   90.00
_cell.angle_beta   90.00
_cell.angle_gamma   90.00
#
_symmetry.space_group_name_H-M   'P 1'
#
loop_
_entity.id
_entity.type
_entity.pdbx_description
1 polymer ?
#
loop_
_entity_poly.entity_id
_entity_poly.type
_entity_poly.pdbx_seq_one_letter_code
_entity_poly.pdbx_strand_id
1 'polypeptide(L)'
;MKSDFKDAYQRHQQDANELFDKKRYANADHLYGLAAECALKAIMVKLEPTLVGKDGDLLHKGDKVHIDKLWQHCRLFLQSRNASSYLAHLSGGNPFNQWSVNARYANQKLFTKNTVLPHKDSVNHTIANLMANARGDGLL
;
A
#
# COMPACT_ATOMS: atom_id res chain seq x y z
N MET A 1 -13.27 12.66 11.56
CA MET A 1 -11.82 12.39 11.45
C MET A 1 -11.45 12.51 9.98
N LYS A 2 -10.33 13.15 9.64
CA LYS A 2 -9.87 13.27 8.25
C LYS A 2 -8.93 12.11 7.93
N SER A 3 -9.09 11.45 6.78
CA SER A 3 -8.18 10.39 6.34
C SER A 3 -6.79 10.95 6.07
N ASP A 4 -5.76 10.29 6.62
CA ASP A 4 -4.35 10.56 6.34
C ASP A 4 -3.67 9.25 5.92
N PHE A 5 -3.61 9.03 4.61
CA PHE A 5 -3.02 7.83 4.04
C PHE A 5 -1.49 7.77 4.24
N LYS A 6 -0.81 8.91 4.34
CA LYS A 6 0.65 8.95 4.54
C LYS A 6 1.00 8.51 5.96
N ASP A 7 0.34 9.07 6.96
CA ASP A 7 0.50 8.66 8.36
C ASP A 7 0.13 7.18 8.55
N ALA A 8 -1.01 6.76 7.99
CA ALA A 8 -1.45 5.37 8.07
C ALA A 8 -0.43 4.39 7.47
N TYR A 9 0.16 4.71 6.31
CA TYR A 9 1.26 3.92 5.75
C TYR A 9 2.43 3.78 6.73
N GLN A 10 2.89 4.90 7.31
CA GLN A 10 4.07 4.90 8.19
C GLN A 10 3.86 4.03 9.43
N ARG A 11 2.73 4.19 10.12
CA ARG A 11 2.43 3.39 11.31
C ARG A 11 2.19 1.92 10.97
N HIS A 12 1.45 1.62 9.90
CA HIS A 12 1.23 0.24 9.48
C HIS A 12 2.54 -0.46 9.06
N GLN A 13 3.43 0.22 8.34
CA GLN A 13 4.74 -0.33 7.98
C GLN A 13 5.57 -0.61 9.22
N GLN A 14 5.65 0.34 10.16
CA GLN A 14 6.43 0.19 11.39
C GLN A 14 5.92 -1.00 12.20
N ASP A 15 4.61 -1.04 12.49
CA ASP A 15 3.99 -2.11 13.28
C ASP A 15 4.12 -3.46 12.58
N ALA A 16 3.99 -3.52 11.25
CA ALA A 16 4.17 -4.75 10.48
C ALA A 16 5.59 -5.32 10.65
N ASN A 17 6.61 -4.46 10.59
CA ASN A 17 8.00 -4.85 10.79
C ASN A 17 8.24 -5.40 12.20
N GLU A 18 7.76 -4.69 13.23
CA GLU A 18 7.87 -5.16 14.61
C GLU A 18 7.18 -6.52 14.83
N LEU A 19 6.00 -6.71 14.23
CA LEU A 19 5.25 -7.96 14.32
C LEU A 19 5.95 -9.09 13.56
N PHE A 20 6.52 -8.80 12.39
CA PHE A 20 7.26 -9.79 11.60
C PHE A 20 8.47 -10.32 12.38
N ASP A 21 9.23 -9.42 13.01
CA ASP A 21 10.41 -9.78 13.82
C ASP A 21 10.02 -10.63 15.04
N LYS A 22 8.84 -10.37 15.61
CA LYS A 22 8.23 -11.17 16.69
C LYS A 22 7.52 -12.44 16.18
N LYS A 23 7.67 -12.81 14.90
CA LYS A 23 7.05 -13.99 14.26
C LYS A 23 5.51 -13.98 14.30
N ARG A 24 4.88 -12.81 14.42
CA ARG A 24 3.42 -12.61 14.40
C ARG A 24 2.93 -12.44 12.96
N TYR A 25 3.22 -13.43 12.12
CA TYR A 25 3.09 -13.33 10.66
C TYR A 25 1.69 -12.95 10.16
N ALA A 26 0.62 -13.49 10.74
CA ALA A 26 -0.74 -13.17 10.32
C ALA A 26 -1.07 -11.67 10.43
N ASN A 27 -0.68 -11.05 11.55
CA ASN A 27 -0.93 -9.63 11.75
C ASN A 27 0.07 -8.77 10.97
N ALA A 28 1.33 -9.20 10.88
CA ALA A 28 2.33 -8.52 10.05
C ALA A 28 1.88 -8.46 8.59
N ASP A 29 1.38 -9.58 8.04
CA ASP A 29 0.87 -9.68 6.67
C ASP A 29 -0.30 -8.75 6.41
N HIS A 30 -1.25 -8.72 7.34
CA HIS A 30 -2.39 -7.80 7.26
C HIS A 30 -1.93 -6.35 7.21
N LEU A 31 -0.98 -5.96 8.07
CA LEU A 31 -0.46 -4.60 8.11
C LEU A 31 0.41 -4.27 6.90
N TYR A 32 1.17 -5.21 6.33
CA TYR A 32 1.91 -4.97 5.08
C TYR A 32 0.97 -4.65 3.92
N GLY A 33 -0.16 -5.36 3.80
CA GLY A 33 -1.15 -5.04 2.77
C GLY A 33 -1.79 -3.66 2.96
N LEU A 34 -2.16 -3.32 4.21
CA LEU A 34 -2.70 -1.98 4.52
C LEU A 34 -1.66 -0.88 4.30
N ALA A 35 -0.40 -1.11 4.66
CA ALA A 35 0.68 -0.15 4.43
C ALA A 35 0.83 0.15 2.92
N ALA A 36 0.95 -0.89 2.09
CA ALA A 36 1.04 -0.73 0.64
C ALA A 36 -0.19 -0.02 0.07
N GLU A 37 -1.41 -0.38 0.52
CA GLU A 37 -2.65 0.27 0.12
C GLU A 37 -2.62 1.78 0.43
N CYS A 38 -2.28 2.14 1.67
CA CYS A 38 -2.20 3.51 2.13
C CYS A 38 -1.14 4.32 1.36
N ALA A 39 0.03 3.75 1.09
CA ALA A 39 1.07 4.43 0.30
C ALA A 39 0.59 4.78 -1.11
N LEU A 40 -0.02 3.83 -1.81
CA LEU A 40 -0.54 4.05 -3.17
C LEU A 40 -1.65 5.10 -3.17
N LYS A 41 -2.58 5.03 -2.20
CA LYS A 41 -3.64 6.04 -2.04
C LYS A 41 -3.06 7.42 -1.75
N ALA A 42 -2.03 7.53 -0.91
CA ALA A 42 -1.37 8.80 -0.61
C ALA A 42 -0.83 9.48 -1.88
N ILE A 43 -0.17 8.71 -2.77
CA ILE A 43 0.34 9.22 -4.04
C ILE A 43 -0.79 9.61 -4.98
N MET A 44 -1.81 8.76 -5.13
CA MET A 44 -2.97 9.05 -5.97
C MET A 44 -3.66 10.36 -5.57
N VAL A 45 -3.90 10.55 -4.27
CA VAL A 45 -4.56 11.75 -3.74
C VAL A 45 -3.70 13.00 -3.90
N LYS A 46 -2.37 12.88 -3.80
CA LYS A 46 -1.49 14.03 -4.04
C LYS A 46 -1.41 14.41 -5.52
N LEU A 47 -1.45 13.43 -6.42
CA LEU A 47 -1.48 13.67 -7.86
C LEU A 47 -2.85 14.14 -8.35
N GLU A 48 -3.93 13.75 -7.67
CA GLU A 48 -5.30 14.13 -8.00
C GLU A 48 -6.08 14.45 -6.72
N PRO A 49 -5.96 15.69 -6.19
CA PRO A 49 -6.67 16.10 -4.98
C PRO A 49 -8.20 16.04 -5.09
N THR A 50 -8.75 15.98 -6.32
CA THR A 50 -10.19 15.84 -6.56
C THR A 50 -10.73 14.44 -6.25
N LEU A 51 -9.86 13.44 -6.04
CA LEU A 51 -10.27 12.08 -5.67
C LEU A 51 -10.89 11.99 -4.27
N VAL A 52 -10.67 12.97 -3.41
CA VAL A 52 -11.11 12.93 -2.00
C VAL A 52 -12.16 13.96 -1.67
N GLY A 53 -13.04 13.60 -0.73
CA GLY A 53 -14.02 14.49 -0.14
C GLY A 53 -13.42 15.43 0.92
N LYS A 54 -14.30 16.20 1.57
CA LYS A 54 -13.90 17.11 2.67
C LYS A 54 -13.28 16.38 3.88
N ASP A 55 -13.66 15.12 4.07
CA ASP A 55 -13.13 14.21 5.08
C ASP A 55 -11.83 13.53 4.66
N GLY A 56 -11.30 13.82 3.47
CA GLY A 56 -10.08 13.19 2.95
C GLY A 56 -10.28 11.74 2.50
N ASP A 57 -11.47 11.18 2.63
CA ASP A 57 -11.77 9.85 2.10
C ASP A 57 -12.00 9.92 0.59
N LEU A 58 -11.67 8.83 -0.10
CA LEU A 58 -11.84 8.73 -1.54
C LEU A 58 -13.33 8.86 -1.90
N LEU A 59 -13.66 9.50 -3.01
CA LEU A 59 -15.05 9.70 -3.42
C LEU A 59 -15.59 8.45 -4.14
N HIS A 60 -14.79 7.87 -5.03
CA HIS A 60 -15.25 6.77 -5.88
C HIS A 60 -14.92 5.41 -5.27
N LYS A 61 -15.90 4.50 -5.32
CA LYS A 61 -15.72 3.12 -4.84
C LYS A 61 -14.59 2.38 -5.57
N GLY A 62 -14.31 2.74 -6.82
CA GLY A 62 -13.20 2.17 -7.61
C GLY A 62 -11.83 2.45 -7.01
N ASP A 63 -11.64 3.60 -6.35
CA ASP A 63 -10.39 3.95 -5.68
C ASP A 63 -10.29 3.34 -4.27
N LYS A 64 -11.42 2.92 -3.69
CA LYS A 64 -11.51 2.30 -2.36
C LYS A 64 -11.19 0.80 -2.34
N VAL A 65 -10.71 0.25 -3.45
CA VAL A 65 -10.31 -1.16 -3.50
C VAL A 65 -9.05 -1.41 -2.67
N HIS A 66 -8.82 -2.67 -2.33
CA HIS A 66 -7.69 -3.12 -1.54
C HIS A 66 -6.46 -3.42 -2.38
N ILE A 67 -5.28 -3.56 -1.76
CA ILE A 67 -3.99 -3.68 -2.45
C ILE A 67 -3.93 -4.77 -3.52
N ASP A 68 -4.67 -5.87 -3.37
CA ASP A 68 -4.79 -6.95 -4.36
C ASP A 68 -5.28 -6.46 -5.72
N LYS A 69 -6.17 -5.46 -5.72
CA LYS A 69 -6.72 -4.81 -6.93
C LYS A 69 -6.12 -3.43 -7.18
N LEU A 70 -5.84 -2.70 -6.11
CA LEU A 70 -5.35 -1.32 -6.13
C LEU A 70 -4.01 -1.22 -6.84
N TRP A 71 -3.15 -2.24 -6.74
CA TRP A 71 -1.87 -2.25 -7.45
C TRP A 71 -2.04 -1.97 -8.95
N GLN A 72 -2.91 -2.73 -9.62
CA GLN A 72 -3.15 -2.55 -11.05
C GLN A 72 -3.91 -1.25 -11.34
N HIS A 73 -4.87 -0.90 -10.49
CA HIS A 73 -5.60 0.37 -10.60
C HIS A 73 -4.67 1.58 -10.53
N CYS A 74 -3.77 1.60 -9.55
CA CYS A 74 -2.76 2.65 -9.37
C CYS A 74 -1.79 2.71 -10.55
N ARG A 75 -1.34 1.56 -11.09
CA ARG A 75 -0.51 1.53 -12.30
C ARG A 75 -1.19 2.23 -13.48
N LEU A 76 -2.46 1.91 -13.75
CA LEU A 76 -3.23 2.55 -14.81
C LEU A 76 -3.44 4.05 -14.55
N PHE A 77 -3.70 4.42 -13.29
CA PHE A 77 -3.82 5.80 -12.85
C PHE A 77 -2.54 6.62 -13.07
N LEU A 78 -1.37 6.05 -12.79
CA LEU A 78 -0.07 6.70 -13.01
C LEU A 78 0.26 6.80 -14.50
N GLN A 79 -0.07 5.76 -15.27
CA GLN A 79 0.11 5.74 -16.72
C GLN A 79 -0.72 6.84 -17.40
N SER A 80 -1.99 7.03 -17.03
CA SER A 80 -2.85 8.07 -17.61
C SER A 80 -2.40 9.50 -17.32
N ARG A 81 -1.50 9.68 -16.33
CA ARG A 81 -0.93 10.98 -15.94
C ARG A 81 0.51 11.17 -16.40
N ASN A 82 1.05 10.27 -17.23
CA ASN A 82 2.45 10.28 -17.64
C ASN A 82 3.44 10.33 -16.45
N ALA A 83 3.05 9.75 -15.31
CA ALA A 83 3.84 9.76 -14.07
C ALA A 83 4.87 8.62 -14.07
N SER A 84 5.74 8.61 -15.08
CA SER A 84 6.66 7.49 -15.37
C SER A 84 7.65 7.20 -14.25
N SER A 85 8.12 8.22 -13.54
CA SER A 85 9.04 8.07 -12.40
C SER A 85 8.44 7.26 -11.26
N TYR A 86 7.14 7.42 -10.99
CA TYR A 86 6.42 6.64 -9.99
C TYR A 86 6.03 5.26 -10.52
N LEU A 87 5.58 5.19 -11.77
CA LEU A 87 5.20 3.93 -12.42
C LEU A 87 6.36 2.94 -12.50
N ALA A 88 7.60 3.41 -12.64
CA ALA A 88 8.80 2.58 -12.69
C ALA A 88 8.96 1.67 -11.46
N HIS A 89 8.54 2.14 -10.27
CA HIS A 89 8.56 1.33 -9.04
C HIS A 89 7.53 0.19 -9.08
N LEU A 90 6.44 0.34 -9.84
CA LEU A 90 5.38 -0.67 -9.96
C LEU A 90 5.48 -1.49 -11.26
N SER A 91 6.70 -1.65 -11.79
CA SER A 91 6.95 -2.34 -13.08
C SER A 91 6.81 -3.86 -13.02
N GLY A 92 7.02 -4.47 -11.84
CA GLY A 92 6.85 -5.90 -11.61
C GLY A 92 5.40 -6.37 -11.47
N GLY A 93 5.22 -7.69 -11.35
CA GLY A 93 3.92 -8.28 -11.00
C GLY A 93 3.45 -7.85 -9.60
N ASN A 94 2.14 -7.84 -9.37
CA ASN A 94 1.57 -7.45 -8.07
C ASN A 94 1.99 -8.45 -6.97
N PRO A 95 2.81 -8.05 -5.99
CA PRO A 95 3.24 -8.94 -4.91
C PRO A 95 2.08 -9.34 -3.99
N PHE A 96 0.98 -8.57 -3.98
CA PHE A 96 -0.19 -8.74 -3.14
C PHE A 96 -1.35 -9.43 -3.86
N ASN A 97 -1.12 -10.10 -4.99
CA ASN A 97 -2.18 -10.75 -5.77
C ASN A 97 -2.94 -11.85 -5.01
N GLN A 98 -2.34 -12.43 -3.97
CA GLN A 98 -2.97 -13.40 -3.07
C GLN A 98 -3.29 -12.81 -1.69
N TRP A 99 -3.00 -11.53 -1.45
CA TRP A 99 -3.37 -10.86 -0.21
C TRP A 99 -4.87 -10.58 -0.21
N SER A 100 -5.50 -10.65 0.96
CA SER A 100 -6.90 -10.27 1.11
C SER A 100 -7.13 -9.60 2.44
N VAL A 101 -7.94 -8.53 2.46
CA VAL A 101 -8.35 -7.88 3.71
C VAL A 101 -9.07 -8.87 4.64
N ASN A 102 -9.75 -9.88 4.10
CA ASN A 102 -10.48 -10.89 4.86
C ASN A 102 -9.58 -11.94 5.51
N ALA A 103 -8.29 -11.97 5.15
CA ALA A 103 -7.28 -12.79 5.81
C ALA A 103 -7.15 -12.47 7.31
N ARG A 104 -7.64 -11.29 7.76
CA ARG A 104 -7.79 -10.91 9.17
C ARG A 104 -8.63 -11.88 10.01
N TYR A 105 -9.50 -12.66 9.38
CA TYR A 105 -10.33 -13.69 10.04
C TYR A 105 -9.79 -15.10 9.85
N ALA A 106 -8.77 -15.28 9.02
CA ALA A 106 -8.17 -16.58 8.76
C ALA A 106 -7.37 -17.06 9.98
N ASN A 107 -7.21 -18.38 10.12
CA ASN A 107 -6.40 -18.93 11.20
C ASN A 107 -4.93 -18.55 11.01
N GLN A 108 -4.30 -18.01 12.06
CA GLN A 108 -2.91 -17.55 12.00
C GLN A 108 -1.89 -18.61 11.57
N LYS A 109 -2.20 -19.91 11.69
CA LYS A 109 -1.35 -21.02 11.25
C LYS A 109 -1.15 -21.06 9.72
N LEU A 110 -2.01 -20.39 8.97
CA LEU A 110 -1.90 -20.30 7.50
C LEU A 110 -0.80 -19.32 7.05
N PHE A 111 -0.25 -18.53 7.98
CA PHE A 111 0.75 -17.52 7.67
C PHE A 111 2.12 -17.98 8.16
N THR A 112 3.04 -18.11 7.22
CA THR A 112 4.43 -18.49 7.49
C THR A 112 5.35 -17.35 7.11
N LYS A 113 6.62 -17.40 7.56
CA LYS A 113 7.63 -16.45 7.12
C LYS A 113 7.68 -16.32 5.59
N ASN A 114 7.64 -17.46 4.89
CA ASN A 114 7.80 -17.51 3.43
C ASN A 114 6.62 -16.89 2.68
N THR A 115 5.40 -16.98 3.22
CA THR A 115 4.21 -16.38 2.58
C THR A 115 4.14 -14.87 2.83
N VAL A 116 4.67 -14.38 3.95
CA VAL A 116 4.62 -12.96 4.34
C VAL A 116 5.84 -12.17 3.85
N LEU A 117 6.99 -12.82 3.67
CA LEU A 117 8.23 -12.19 3.24
C LEU A 117 8.09 -11.39 1.93
N PRO A 118 7.41 -11.86 0.88
CA PRO A 118 7.24 -11.08 -0.35
C PRO A 118 6.49 -9.75 -0.12
N HIS A 119 5.49 -9.74 0.76
CA HIS A 119 4.76 -8.53 1.12
C HIS A 119 5.63 -7.57 1.95
N LYS A 120 6.40 -8.10 2.91
CA LYS A 120 7.39 -7.34 3.66
C LYS A 120 8.41 -6.65 2.72
N ASP A 121 8.97 -7.41 1.79
CA ASP A 121 10.01 -6.91 0.89
C ASP A 121 9.43 -5.87 -0.09
N SER A 122 8.20 -6.09 -0.58
CA SER A 122 7.48 -5.10 -1.39
C SER A 122 7.26 -3.78 -0.62
N VAL A 123 6.82 -3.83 0.63
CA VAL A 123 6.62 -2.61 1.45
C VAL A 123 7.94 -1.90 1.75
N ASN A 124 8.96 -2.64 2.17
CA ASN A 124 10.22 -2.06 2.64
C ASN A 124 11.21 -1.70 1.54
N HIS A 125 10.98 -2.13 0.30
CA HIS A 125 11.82 -1.76 -0.83
C HIS A 125 11.02 -1.02 -1.90
N THR A 126 10.07 -1.70 -2.55
CA THR A 126 9.33 -1.12 -3.69
C THR A 126 8.50 0.09 -3.28
N ILE A 127 7.64 -0.06 -2.28
CA ILE A 127 6.78 1.02 -1.79
C ILE A 127 7.61 2.09 -1.07
N ALA A 128 8.61 1.70 -0.27
CA ALA A 128 9.49 2.64 0.40
C ALA A 128 10.26 3.54 -0.59
N ASN A 129 10.79 2.98 -1.68
CA ASN A 129 11.48 3.73 -2.73
C ASN A 129 10.54 4.66 -3.50
N LEU A 130 9.33 4.19 -3.80
CA LEU A 130 8.28 5.01 -4.40
C LEU A 130 7.91 6.20 -3.51
N MET A 131 7.72 5.98 -2.20
CA MET A 131 7.43 7.04 -1.22
C MET A 131 8.62 7.99 -1.03
N ALA A 132 9.86 7.50 -1.11
CA ALA A 132 11.06 8.33 -1.06
C ALA A 132 11.18 9.21 -2.31
N ASN A 133 10.90 8.66 -3.49
CA ASN A 133 10.87 9.40 -4.75
C ASN A 133 9.85 10.55 -4.70
N ALA A 134 8.61 10.25 -4.29
CA ALA A 134 7.56 11.26 -4.14
C ALA A 134 7.91 12.35 -3.11
N ARG A 135 8.66 12.04 -2.04
CA ARG A 135 9.19 13.04 -1.11
C ARG A 135 10.29 13.90 -1.75
N GLY A 136 11.19 13.28 -2.50
CA GLY A 136 12.26 13.98 -3.23
C GLY A 136 11.71 14.99 -4.25
N ASP A 137 10.60 14.62 -4.91
CA ASP A 137 9.88 15.47 -5.86
C ASP A 137 8.99 16.54 -5.18
N GLY A 138 8.90 16.56 -3.84
CA GLY A 138 8.06 17.49 -3.09
C GLY A 138 6.55 17.20 -3.16
N LEU A 139 6.15 16.03 -3.69
CA LEU A 139 4.75 15.60 -3.76
C LEU A 139 4.19 15.23 -2.37
N LEU A 140 5.01 14.61 -1.52
CA LEU A 140 4.65 14.11 -0.18
C LEU A 140 5.40 14.77 0.96
#